data_AF-A0A9R1RT18-F1
#
_entry.id   AF-A0A9R1RT18-F1
#
_cell.length_a   1.000
_cell.length_b   1.000
_cell.length_c   1.000
_cell.angle_alpha   90.00
_cell.angle_beta   90.00
_cell.angle_gamma   90.00
#
_symmetry.space_group_name_H-M   'P 1'
#
loop_
_entity.id
_entity.type
_entity.pdbx_description
1 polymer ?
#
loop_
_entity_poly.entity_id
_entity_poly.type
_entity_poly.pdbx_seq_one_letter_code
_entity_poly.pdbx_strand_id
1 'polypeptide(L)'
;MVSGDDARVSKLEFIEKATGSIPMVHIEDLFHAELFLAEEEAASGRYNCGSLNTTVVGLARFLAAKYPQYNVKIDRFAGLTEKPRVCILSEKLVGGGFEFMYNTLDEIYDDVVEYGRTLGILPC
;
A
#
# COMPACT_ATOMS: atom_id res chain seq x y z
N MET A 1 -0.13 3.99 11.70
CA MET A 1 1.31 4.19 11.99
C MET A 1 1.59 5.67 12.20
N VAL A 2 1.35 6.50 11.19
CA VAL A 2 1.56 7.96 11.27
C VAL A 2 0.65 8.67 12.29
N SER A 3 -0.62 8.24 12.38
CA SER A 3 -1.58 8.78 13.34
C SER A 3 -1.46 8.22 14.77
N GLY A 4 -0.58 7.23 15.00
CA GLY A 4 -0.49 6.54 16.30
C GLY A 4 -1.71 5.70 16.71
N ASP A 5 -2.70 5.49 15.84
CA ASP A 5 -3.89 4.67 16.15
C ASP A 5 -3.53 3.17 16.22
N ASP A 6 -3.38 2.68 17.45
CA ASP A 6 -2.96 1.30 17.71
C ASP A 6 -3.96 0.25 17.21
N ALA A 7 -5.26 0.55 17.22
CA ALA A 7 -6.30 -0.38 16.76
C ALA A 7 -6.24 -0.57 15.24
N ARG A 8 -6.00 0.51 14.49
CA ARG A 8 -5.77 0.43 13.03
C ARG A 8 -4.48 -0.30 12.69
N VAL A 9 -3.41 -0.06 13.45
CA VAL A 9 -2.13 -0.77 13.24
C VAL A 9 -2.29 -2.27 13.51
N SER A 10 -3.00 -2.68 14.57
CA SER A 10 -3.25 -4.09 14.85
C SER A 10 -4.05 -4.79 13.74
N LYS A 11 -4.99 -4.09 13.08
CA LYS A 11 -5.69 -4.62 11.90
C LYS A 11 -4.74 -4.82 10.72
N LEU A 12 -3.81 -3.90 10.50
CA LEU A 12 -2.82 -4.01 9.43
C LEU A 12 -1.86 -5.19 9.67
N GLU A 13 -1.41 -5.38 10.92
CA GLU A 13 -0.64 -6.57 11.32
C GLU A 13 -1.42 -7.87 11.09
N PHE A 14 -2.73 -7.87 11.34
CA PHE A 14 -3.58 -9.03 11.05
C PHE A 14 -3.66 -9.32 9.55
N ILE A 15 -3.81 -8.28 8.71
CA ILE A 15 -3.79 -8.43 7.24
C ILE A 15 -2.47 -9.03 6.77
N GLU A 16 -1.33 -8.54 7.25
CA GLU A 16 -0.02 -9.10 6.91
C GLU A 16 0.10 -10.56 7.36
N LYS A 17 -0.33 -10.89 8.58
CA LYS A 17 -0.30 -12.28 9.08
C LYS A 17 -1.17 -13.22 8.25
N ALA A 18 -2.32 -12.75 7.79
CA ALA A 18 -3.27 -13.55 7.01
C ALA A 18 -2.85 -13.71 5.54
N THR A 19 -2.27 -12.67 4.94
CA THR A 19 -1.97 -12.64 3.49
C THR A 19 -0.49 -12.83 3.16
N GLY A 20 0.40 -12.68 4.14
CA GLY A 20 1.86 -12.76 3.98
C GLY A 20 2.52 -11.45 3.56
N SER A 21 1.75 -10.39 3.29
CA SER A 21 2.25 -9.06 2.95
C SER A 21 1.17 -7.99 3.13
N ILE A 22 1.51 -6.75 2.80
CA ILE A 22 0.55 -5.66 2.63
C ILE A 22 0.60 -5.28 1.15
N PRO A 23 -0.37 -5.74 0.34
CA PRO A 23 -0.50 -5.31 -1.03
C PRO A 23 -0.98 -3.86 -1.08
N MET A 24 -0.44 -3.08 -2.01
CA MET A 24 -0.80 -1.68 -2.19
C MET A 24 -0.96 -1.34 -3.66
N VAL A 25 -1.83 -0.38 -3.91
CA VAL A 25 -2.08 0.23 -5.21
C VAL A 25 -2.40 1.70 -4.97
N HIS A 26 -1.95 2.57 -5.87
CA HIS A 26 -2.35 3.96 -5.83
C HIS A 26 -3.83 4.11 -6.21
N ILE A 27 -4.52 5.09 -5.65
CA ILE A 27 -5.96 5.27 -5.91
C ILE A 27 -6.22 5.59 -7.39
N GLU A 28 -5.33 6.35 -8.03
CA GLU A 28 -5.44 6.67 -9.46
C GLU A 28 -5.21 5.44 -10.35
N ASP A 29 -4.23 4.60 -10.02
CA ASP A 29 -4.03 3.33 -10.73
C ASP A 29 -5.23 2.39 -10.59
N LEU A 30 -5.89 2.39 -9.43
CA LEU A 30 -7.11 1.61 -9.24
C LEU A 30 -8.24 2.09 -10.17
N PHE A 31 -8.45 3.41 -10.27
CA PHE A 31 -9.45 3.97 -11.20
C PHE A 31 -9.12 3.69 -12.66
N HIS A 32 -7.86 3.83 -13.06
CA HIS A 32 -7.44 3.50 -14.42
C HIS A 32 -7.56 2.01 -14.73
N ALA A 33 -7.30 1.13 -13.76
CA ALA A 33 -7.50 -0.30 -13.93
C ALA A 33 -8.99 -0.65 -14.09
N GLU A 34 -9.88 0.01 -13.34
CA GLU A 34 -11.33 -0.16 -13.50
C GLU A 34 -11.79 0.30 -14.89
N LEU A 35 -11.33 1.46 -15.37
CA LEU A 35 -11.66 1.95 -16.71
C LEU A 35 -11.11 1.02 -17.80
N PHE A 36 -9.85 0.63 -17.71
CA PHE A 36 -9.19 -0.29 -18.63
C PHE A 36 -9.97 -1.61 -18.77
N LEU A 37 -10.38 -2.21 -17.66
CA LEU A 37 -11.15 -3.45 -17.67
C LEU A 37 -12.60 -3.28 -18.17
N ALA A 38 -13.18 -2.09 -18.02
CA ALA A 38 -14.51 -1.80 -18.54
C ALA A 38 -14.52 -1.64 -20.07
N GLU A 39 -13.42 -1.18 -20.66
CA GLU A 39 -13.25 -1.00 -22.11
C GLU A 39 -12.76 -2.27 -22.83
N GLU A 40 -12.13 -3.20 -22.12
CA GLU A 40 -11.60 -4.45 -22.68
C GLU A 40 -12.70 -5.52 -22.83
N GLU A 41 -13.13 -5.77 -24.07
CA GLU A 41 -14.18 -6.75 -24.39
C GLU A 41 -13.85 -8.18 -23.94
N ALA A 42 -12.56 -8.54 -23.90
CA ALA A 42 -12.11 -9.86 -23.44
C ALA A 42 -12.01 -9.97 -21.91
N ALA A 43 -12.21 -8.88 -21.17
CA ALA A 43 -12.08 -8.86 -19.71
C ALA A 43 -13.13 -9.78 -19.08
N SER A 44 -12.69 -10.70 -18.23
CA SER A 44 -13.59 -11.66 -17.60
C SER A 44 -13.09 -12.17 -16.26
N GLY A 45 -14.01 -12.44 -15.34
CA GLY A 45 -13.69 -12.97 -14.01
C GLY A 45 -12.99 -11.96 -13.12
N ARG A 46 -12.03 -12.43 -12.32
CA ARG A 46 -11.35 -11.61 -11.30
C ARG A 46 -9.97 -11.15 -11.75
N TYR A 47 -9.58 -9.97 -11.30
CA TYR A 47 -8.26 -9.38 -11.47
C TYR A 47 -7.73 -8.93 -10.11
N ASN A 48 -6.44 -9.20 -9.85
CA ASN A 48 -5.74 -8.54 -8.77
C ASN A 48 -5.25 -7.18 -9.28
N CYS A 49 -5.35 -6.17 -8.42
CA CYS A 49 -4.88 -4.81 -8.70
C CYS A 49 -3.99 -4.36 -7.54
N GLY A 50 -2.69 -4.55 -7.71
CA GLY A 50 -1.64 -4.21 -6.75
C GLY A 50 -0.32 -3.98 -7.48
N SER A 51 0.27 -2.80 -7.32
CA SER A 51 1.55 -2.44 -7.93
C SER A 51 2.72 -2.84 -7.03
N LEU A 52 2.52 -2.82 -5.71
CA LEU A 52 3.57 -3.01 -4.73
C LEU A 52 3.13 -3.96 -3.61
N ASN A 53 4.07 -4.74 -3.07
CA ASN A 53 3.88 -5.53 -1.87
C ASN A 53 4.90 -5.09 -0.81
N THR A 54 4.45 -4.79 0.41
CA THR A 54 5.30 -4.42 1.55
C THR A 54 4.98 -5.26 2.79
N THR A 55 5.59 -4.94 3.92
CA THR A 55 5.29 -5.48 5.26
C THR A 55 5.00 -4.33 6.21
N VAL A 56 4.41 -4.61 7.37
CA VAL A 56 4.24 -3.61 8.44
C VAL A 56 5.60 -3.03 8.82
N VAL A 57 6.65 -3.86 8.91
CA VAL A 57 8.01 -3.41 9.24
C VAL A 57 8.58 -2.51 8.14
N GLY A 58 8.50 -2.96 6.88
CA GLY A 58 9.00 -2.22 5.72
C GLY A 58 8.32 -0.85 5.61
N LEU A 59 6.99 -0.83 5.76
CA LEU A 59 6.21 0.39 5.77
C LEU A 59 6.55 1.30 6.95
N ALA A 60 6.66 0.76 8.17
CA ALA A 60 6.99 1.56 9.35
C ALA A 60 8.36 2.23 9.22
N ARG A 61 9.37 1.53 8.69
CA ARG A 61 10.70 2.07 8.46
C ARG A 61 10.72 3.15 7.39
N PHE A 62 10.01 2.91 6.28
CA PHE A 62 9.84 3.90 5.23
C PHE A 62 9.24 5.19 5.81
N LEU A 63 8.13 5.08 6.55
CA LEU A 63 7.46 6.24 7.15
C LEU A 63 8.33 6.96 8.18
N ALA A 64 9.07 6.21 9.02
CA ALA A 64 9.96 6.81 10.00
C ALA A 64 11.14 7.56 9.35
N ALA A 65 11.68 7.02 8.25
CA ALA A 65 12.79 7.64 7.53
C ALA A 65 12.35 8.87 6.75
N LYS A 66 11.22 8.78 6.03
CA LYS A 66 10.72 9.85 5.18
C LYS A 66 10.00 10.96 5.95
N TYR A 67 9.30 10.58 7.02
CA TYR A 67 8.48 11.49 7.82
C TYR A 67 8.84 11.45 9.31
N PRO A 68 10.06 11.86 9.68
CA PRO A 68 10.54 11.77 11.05
C PRO A 68 9.68 12.53 12.07
N GLN A 69 8.96 13.57 11.65
CA GLN A 69 8.07 14.36 12.51
C GLN A 69 6.94 13.54 13.15
N TYR A 70 6.57 12.40 12.57
CA TYR A 70 5.48 11.57 13.07
C TYR A 70 5.90 10.52 14.11
N ASN A 71 7.19 10.44 14.45
CA ASN A 71 7.72 9.57 15.51
C ASN A 71 7.19 8.12 15.44
N VAL A 72 7.22 7.53 14.24
CA VAL A 72 6.71 6.16 14.01
C VAL A 72 7.48 5.16 14.87
N LYS A 73 6.78 4.44 15.74
CA LYS A 73 7.36 3.47 16.69
C LYS A 73 7.73 2.15 15.99
N ILE A 74 8.91 2.08 15.38
CA ILE A 74 9.40 0.88 14.67
C ILE A 74 9.54 -0.33 15.63
N ASP A 75 9.98 -0.10 16.87
CA ASP A 75 10.25 -1.16 17.85
C ASP A 75 9.02 -2.01 18.20
N ARG A 76 7.80 -1.48 17.98
CA ARG A 76 6.55 -2.23 18.11
C ARG A 76 6.54 -3.50 17.25
N PHE A 77 7.25 -3.46 16.12
CA PHE A 77 7.25 -4.51 15.12
C PHE A 77 8.48 -5.42 15.23
N ALA A 78 9.22 -5.35 16.34
CA ALA A 78 10.35 -6.23 16.60
C ALA A 78 9.95 -7.71 16.47
N GLY A 79 10.72 -8.48 15.69
CA GLY A 79 10.47 -9.89 15.43
C GLY A 79 9.55 -10.20 14.23
N LEU A 80 8.98 -9.19 13.58
CA LEU A 80 8.31 -9.35 12.28
C LEU A 80 9.32 -9.31 11.12
N THR A 81 8.93 -9.88 9.98
CA THR A 81 9.79 -9.94 8.78
C THR A 81 9.73 -8.62 8.01
N GLU A 82 10.88 -8.18 7.47
CA GLU A 82 10.94 -7.03 6.58
C GLU A 82 10.49 -7.36 5.17
N LYS A 83 10.74 -8.59 4.72
CA LYS A 83 10.38 -9.04 3.39
C LYS A 83 8.99 -9.71 3.39
N PRO A 84 8.13 -9.37 2.41
CA PRO A 84 6.91 -10.11 2.13
C PRO A 84 7.15 -11.61 2.05
N ARG A 85 6.26 -12.42 2.65
CA ARG A 85 6.26 -13.88 2.51
C ARG A 85 5.52 -14.34 1.26
N VAL A 86 4.54 -13.56 0.84
CA VAL A 86 3.70 -13.79 -0.34
C VAL A 86 3.49 -12.44 -1.02
N CYS A 87 3.52 -12.41 -2.34
CA CYS A 87 3.20 -11.22 -3.12
C CYS A 87 1.88 -11.44 -3.85
N ILE A 88 0.99 -10.46 -3.77
CA ILE A 88 -0.14 -10.40 -4.71
C ILE A 88 0.43 -9.98 -6.06
N LEU A 89 0.18 -10.82 -7.06
CA LEU A 89 0.61 -10.59 -8.43
C LEU A 89 -0.57 -10.11 -9.26
N SER A 90 -0.33 -9.04 -10.02
CA SER A 90 -1.28 -8.43 -10.95
C SER A 90 -1.02 -8.88 -12.40
N GLU A 91 -0.38 -10.05 -12.58
CA GLU A 91 0.08 -10.55 -13.88
C GLU A 91 -1.02 -10.65 -14.92
N LYS A 92 -2.25 -11.02 -14.54
CA LYS A 92 -3.38 -11.07 -15.48
C LYS A 92 -3.77 -9.67 -15.98
N LEU A 93 -3.73 -8.67 -15.11
CA LEU A 93 -4.03 -7.28 -15.46
C LEU A 93 -2.93 -6.71 -16.36
N VAL A 94 -1.67 -6.87 -15.93
CA VAL A 94 -0.48 -6.42 -16.70
C VAL A 94 -0.35 -7.16 -18.02
N GLY A 95 -0.63 -8.46 -18.05
CA GLY A 95 -0.63 -9.27 -19.27
C GLY A 95 -1.73 -8.87 -20.26
N GLY A 96 -2.75 -8.13 -19.82
CA GLY A 96 -3.73 -7.48 -20.69
C GLY A 96 -3.24 -6.17 -21.33
N GLY A 97 -2.10 -5.63 -20.88
CA GLY A 97 -1.55 -4.36 -21.36
C GLY A 97 -1.74 -3.18 -20.39
N PHE A 98 -2.28 -3.41 -19.19
CA PHE A 98 -2.35 -2.37 -18.17
C PHE A 98 -0.96 -2.09 -17.56
N GLU A 99 -0.62 -0.82 -17.40
CA GLU A 99 0.63 -0.37 -16.78
C GLU A 99 0.33 0.48 -15.53
N PHE A 100 0.95 0.11 -14.40
CA PHE A 100 0.87 0.90 -13.17
C PHE A 100 1.77 2.12 -13.27
N MET A 101 1.23 3.30 -12.95
CA MET A 101 2.00 4.54 -12.93
C MET A 101 2.75 4.72 -11.62
N TYR A 102 2.24 4.19 -10.51
CA TYR A 102 2.79 4.38 -9.16
C TYR A 102 3.27 3.04 -8.57
N ASN A 103 4.58 2.87 -8.47
CA ASN A 103 5.23 1.59 -8.18
C ASN A 103 6.07 1.58 -6.89
N THR A 104 6.24 2.74 -6.24
CA THR A 104 7.05 2.90 -5.03
C THR A 104 6.22 3.34 -3.83
N LEU A 105 6.78 3.16 -2.62
CA LEU A 105 6.16 3.67 -1.39
C LEU A 105 6.06 5.19 -1.40
N ASP A 106 7.11 5.86 -1.90
CA ASP A 106 7.18 7.31 -2.02
C ASP A 106 6.01 7.86 -2.84
N GLU A 107 5.85 7.34 -4.05
CA GLU A 107 4.76 7.69 -4.98
C GLU A 107 3.37 7.50 -4.38
N ILE A 108 3.14 6.44 -3.59
CA ILE A 108 1.82 6.17 -3.01
C ILE A 108 1.58 6.98 -1.72
N TYR A 109 2.56 7.05 -0.83
CA TYR A 109 2.36 7.63 0.51
C TYR A 109 2.50 9.14 0.57
N ASP A 110 3.16 9.77 -0.41
CA ASP A 110 3.29 11.22 -0.45
C ASP A 110 1.91 11.87 -0.57
N ASP A 111 1.10 11.39 -1.50
CA ASP A 111 -0.29 11.82 -1.70
C ASP A 111 -1.14 11.56 -0.45
N VAL A 112 -0.96 10.39 0.21
CA VAL A 112 -1.69 10.05 1.45
C VAL A 112 -1.36 11.03 2.59
N VAL A 113 -0.07 11.38 2.76
CA VAL A 113 0.37 12.29 3.82
C VAL A 113 -0.04 13.71 3.52
N GLU A 114 0.12 14.19 2.29
CA GLU A 114 -0.32 15.52 1.86
C GLU A 114 -1.83 15.68 2.01
N TYR A 115 -2.60 14.71 1.57
CA TYR A 115 -4.06 14.68 1.77
C TYR A 115 -4.41 14.73 3.26
N GLY A 116 -3.71 13.95 4.08
CA GLY A 116 -3.93 13.93 5.52
C GLY A 116 -3.63 15.27 6.21
N ARG A 117 -2.57 15.97 5.79
CA ARG A 117 -2.25 17.32 6.29
C ARG A 117 -3.30 18.34 5.85
N THR A 118 -3.72 18.29 4.59
CA THR A 118 -4.72 19.20 4.02
C THR A 118 -6.06 19.09 4.74
N LEU A 119 -6.46 17.88 5.14
CA LEU A 119 -7.66 17.65 5.94
C LEU A 119 -7.51 17.91 7.44
N GLY A 120 -6.30 18.23 7.92
CA GLY A 120 -6.02 18.40 9.35
C GLY A 120 -6.11 17.10 10.17
N ILE A 121 -6.12 15.93 9.52
CA ILE A 121 -6.10 14.63 10.21
C ILE A 121 -4.68 14.18 10.57
N LEU A 122 -3.67 14.74 9.89
CA LEU A 122 -2.26 14.62 10.26
C LEU A 122 -1.70 16.01 10.60
N PRO A 123 -0.82 16.11 11.60
CA PRO A 123 -0.13 17.36 11.88
C PRO A 123 0.81 17.73 10.71
N CYS A 124 0.98 19.03 10.48
CA CYS A 124 1.93 19.59 9.51
C CYS A 124 3.37 19.40 9.99
#